data_AF-A0A4R2APN7-F1
#
_entry.id   AF-A0A4R2APN7-F1
#
_cell.length_a   1.000
_cell.length_b   1.000
_cell.length_c   1.000
_cell.angle_alpha   90.00
_cell.angle_beta   90.00
_cell.angle_gamma   90.00
#
_symmetry.space_group_name_H-M   'P 1'
#
loop_
_entity.id
_entity.type
_entity.pdbx_description
1 polymer ?
#
loop_
_entity_poly.entity_id
_entity_poly.type
_entity_poly.pdbx_seq_one_letter_code
_entity_poly.pdbx_strand_id
1 'polypeptide(L)' 'DPICFSPFLYKARNQIERFFNKVKQFRRIATRYDKLAENYLAALKLVAIRIWLRTNESTS' A
#
# COMPACT_ATOMS: atom_id res chain seq x y z
N ASP A 1 7.99 -27.07 10.15
CA ASP A 1 7.45 -27.24 8.77
C ASP A 1 8.21 -26.36 7.78
N PRO A 2 8.64 -26.88 6.61
CA PRO A 2 9.25 -26.05 5.59
C PRO A 2 8.16 -25.14 5.00
N ILE A 3 8.44 -23.84 4.92
CA ILE A 3 7.55 -22.86 4.30
C ILE A 3 7.43 -23.24 2.81
N CYS A 4 6.33 -23.87 2.42
CA CYS A 4 6.06 -24.21 1.02
C CYS A 4 5.83 -22.90 0.24
N PHE A 5 6.89 -22.42 -0.41
CA PHE A 5 6.85 -21.16 -1.14
C PHE A 5 6.27 -21.39 -2.53
N SER A 6 4.95 -21.27 -2.66
CA SER A 6 4.29 -21.34 -3.97
C SER A 6 4.79 -20.19 -4.86
N PRO A 7 5.37 -20.47 -6.05
CA PRO A 7 5.83 -19.44 -6.98
C PRO A 7 4.72 -18.46 -7.37
N PHE A 8 3.47 -18.93 -7.41
CA PHE A 8 2.29 -18.11 -7.69
C PHE A 8 2.03 -17.10 -6.56
N LEU A 9 2.04 -17.55 -5.30
CA LEU A 9 1.86 -16.66 -4.14
C LEU A 9 3.00 -15.64 -4.03
N TYR A 10 4.23 -16.05 -4.37
CA TYR A 10 5.37 -15.14 -4.43
C TYR A 10 5.18 -14.03 -5.47
N LYS A 11 4.69 -14.38 -6.66
CA LYS A 11 4.42 -13.39 -7.72
C LYS A 11 3.33 -12.39 -7.31
N ALA A 12 2.29 -12.83 -6.61
CA ALA A 12 1.25 -11.94 -6.09
C ALA A 12 1.80 -10.94 -5.06
N ARG A 13 2.82 -11.31 -4.29
CA ARG A 13 3.46 -10.43 -3.28
C ARG A 13 4.01 -9.13 -3.90
N ASN A 14 4.54 -9.17 -5.12
CA ASN A 14 5.07 -7.97 -5.80
C ASN A 14 4.00 -6.87 -5.97
N GLN A 15 2.71 -7.22 -6.14
CA GLN A 15 1.65 -6.22 -6.22
C GLN A 15 1.46 -5.50 -4.87
N ILE A 16 1.49 -6.25 -3.78
CA ILE A 16 1.38 -5.73 -2.41
C ILE A 16 2.59 -4.84 -2.09
N GLU A 17 3.80 -5.29 -2.41
CA GLU A 17 5.03 -4.52 -2.20
C GLU A 17 5.01 -3.20 -2.96
N ARG A 18 4.61 -3.23 -4.24
CA ARG A 18 4.47 -2.02 -5.08
C ARG A 18 3.43 -1.06 -4.53
N PHE A 19 2.32 -1.57 -4.00
CA PHE A 19 1.31 -0.74 -3.35
C PHE A 19 1.91 -0.03 -2.12
N PHE A 20 2.54 -0.76 -1.20
CA PHE A 20 3.13 -0.15 -0.01
C PHE A 20 4.31 0.78 -0.34
N ASN A 21 5.07 0.51 -1.40
CA ASN A 21 6.10 1.43 -1.86
C ASN A 21 5.50 2.79 -2.29
N LYS A 22 4.37 2.77 -3.02
CA LYS A 22 3.64 4.00 -3.37
C LYS A 22 3.10 4.71 -2.12
N VAL A 23 2.54 3.97 -1.16
CA VAL A 23 2.06 4.54 0.12
C VAL A 23 3.20 5.22 0.88
N LYS A 24 4.41 4.65 0.87
CA LYS A 24 5.59 5.23 1.53
C LYS A 24 6.14 6.51 0.88
N GLN A 25 5.74 6.83 -0.36
CA GLN A 25 6.06 8.14 -0.97
C GLN A 25 5.41 9.30 -0.20
N PHE A 26 4.31 9.04 0.50
CA PHE A 26 3.64 10.02 1.33
C PHE A 26 4.37 10.12 2.67
N ARG A 27 5.30 11.08 2.79
CA ARG A 27 6.19 11.26 3.95
C ARG A 27 5.45 11.16 5.29
N ARG A 28 4.30 11.82 5.42
CA ARG A 28 3.46 11.79 6.64
C ARG A 28 3.08 10.37 7.08
N ILE A 29 2.73 9.51 6.12
CA ILE A 29 2.35 8.12 6.38
C ILE A 29 3.58 7.28 6.68
N ALA A 30 4.67 7.48 5.91
CA ALA A 30 5.91 6.72 6.05
C ALA A 30 6.55 6.91 7.43
N THR A 31 6.54 8.14 7.96
CA THR A 31 7.12 8.48 9.26
C THR A 31 6.16 8.28 10.43
N ARG A 32 4.89 7.94 10.19
CA ARG A 32 3.86 7.79 11.23
C ARG A 32 3.75 9.04 12.12
N TYR A 33 3.72 10.23 11.53
CA TYR A 33 3.62 11.48 12.32
C TYR A 33 2.30 11.64 13.09
N ASP A 34 1.25 10.94 12.67
CA ASP A 34 -0.06 11.01 13.31
C ASP A 34 -0.04 10.34 14.70
N LYS A 35 -0.25 11.15 15.74
CA LYS A 35 -0.32 10.67 17.14
C LYS A 35 -1.52 9.78 17.41
N LEU A 36 -2.64 10.03 16.72
CA LEU A 36 -3.87 9.27 16.86
C LEU A 36 -3.98 8.21 15.77
N ALA A 37 -4.28 6.97 16.16
CA ALA A 37 -4.43 5.85 15.23
C ALA A 37 -5.53 6.10 14.20
N GLU A 38 -6.61 6.79 14.59
CA GLU A 38 -7.72 7.16 13.71
C GLU A 38 -7.27 8.11 12.59
N ASN A 39 -6.50 9.15 12.94
CA ASN A 39 -5.96 10.10 11.96
C ASN A 39 -5.00 9.43 10.98
N TYR A 40 -4.16 8.53 11.50
CA TYR A 40 -3.27 7.73 10.65
C TYR A 40 -4.06 6.85 9.67
N LEU A 41 -5.10 6.16 10.17
CA LEU A 41 -5.93 5.29 9.35
C LEU A 41 -6.72 6.08 8.30
N ALA A 42 -7.26 7.25 8.67
CA ALA A 42 -7.95 8.14 7.75
C ALA A 42 -7.01 8.61 6.62
N ALA A 43 -5.80 9.05 6.96
CA ALA A 43 -4.80 9.43 5.98
C ALA A 43 -4.41 8.25 5.06
N LEU A 44 -4.26 7.05 5.61
CA LEU A 44 -3.93 5.84 4.85
C LEU A 44 -5.04 5.46 3.87
N LYS A 45 -6.32 5.57 4.28
CA LYS A 45 -7.48 5.39 3.40
C LYS A 45 -7.49 6.40 2.26
N LEU A 46 -7.24 7.68 2.53
CA LEU A 46 -7.16 8.72 1.50
C LEU A 46 -6.06 8.43 0.47
N VAL A 47 -4.87 8.02 0.93
CA VAL A 47 -3.77 7.65 0.05
C VAL A 47 -4.10 6.42 -0.79
N ALA A 48 -4.74 5.41 -0.19
CA ALA A 48 -5.18 4.21 -0.91
C ALA A 48 -6.17 4.55 -2.03
N ILE A 49 -7.17 5.40 -1.75
CA ILE A 49 -8.15 5.88 -2.73
C ILE A 49 -7.43 6.64 -3.87
N ARG A 50 -6.49 7.53 -3.54
CA ARG A 50 -5.75 8.29 -4.56
C ARG A 50 -4.93 7.40 -5.49
N ILE A 51 -4.29 6.35 -4.95
CA ILE A 51 -3.55 5.36 -5.73
C ILE A 51 -4.50 4.57 -6.63
N TRP A 52 -5.66 4.16 -6.10
CA TRP A 52 -6.67 3.42 -6.85
C TRP A 52 -7.20 4.22 -8.04
N LEU A 53 -7.61 5.47 -7.82
CA LEU A 53 -8.08 6.36 -8.89
C LEU A 53 -7.03 6.54 -10.00
N ARG A 54 -5.76 6.76 -9.62
CA ARG A 54 -4.66 6.87 -10.60
C ARG A 54 -4.53 5.61 -11.46
N THR A 55 -4.67 4.44 -10.86
CA THR A 55 -4.55 3.17 -11.59
C THR A 55 -5.71 2.98 -12.56
N ASN A 56 -6.93 3.38 -12.20
CA ASN A 56 -8.08 3.33 -13.11
C ASN A 56 -7.95 4.33 -14.27
N GLU A 57 -7.51 5.56 -13.98
CA GLU A 57 -7.23 6.59 -15.00
C GLU A 57 -6.17 6.12 -16.02
N SER A 58 -5.16 5.38 -15.58
CA SER A 58 -4.09 4.88 -16.48
C SER A 58 -4.51 3.65 -17.30
N THR A 59 -5.63 3.01 -16.95
CA THR A 59 -6.16 1.82 -17.63
C THR A 59 -7.26 2.17 -18.63
N SER A 60 -7.83 3.37 -18.50
CA SER A 60 -8.82 3.94 -19.44
C SER A 60 -8.10 4.65 -20.59
#